data_AF-A0A2E3HVF3-F1
#
_entry.id   AF-A0A2E3HVF3-F1
#
_cell.length_a   1.000
_cell.length_b   1.000
_cell.length_c   1.000
_cell.angle_alpha   90.00
_cell.angle_beta   90.00
_cell.angle_gamma   90.00
#
_symmetry.space_group_name_H-M   'P 1'
#
loop_
_entity.id
_entity.type
_entity.pdbx_description
1 polymer ?
#
loop_
_entity_poly.entity_id
_entity_poly.type
_entity_poly.pdbx_seq_one_letter_code
_entity_poly.pdbx_strand_id
1 'polypeptide(L)'
;MRSFQDIEASAQKIIEICGKGQLKKSDKDRLLKVQAEMYACIENLLECDLCGCISDLLVEIKIHGISAKTCRNCGIKVLEAGEIKKASSRRKSNTTRNVKTESKRISSVKLEKKSLPEIHAEIESRTDLKKTEIRKIQKLIDEIPTPMNLTNTIDYVSREVEIAKLKIDLDDLKVAIKLIMA
;
A
#
# COMPACT_ATOMS: atom_id res chain seq x y z
N MET A 1 -21.44 5.11 5.16
CA MET A 1 -20.08 5.40 5.65
C MET A 1 -19.77 4.67 6.97
N ARG A 2 -20.34 3.48 7.22
CA ARG A 2 -19.99 2.70 8.42
C ARG A 2 -18.64 2.00 8.24
N SER A 3 -18.39 1.41 7.06
CA SER A 3 -17.14 0.68 6.80
C SER A 3 -15.89 1.53 6.97
N PHE A 4 -15.93 2.81 6.61
CA PHE A 4 -14.79 3.72 6.83
C PHE A 4 -14.58 4.04 8.32
N GLN A 5 -15.65 4.22 9.09
CA GLN A 5 -15.58 4.41 10.54
C GLN A 5 -15.06 3.15 11.24
N ASP A 6 -15.46 1.97 10.76
CA ASP A 6 -15.01 0.68 11.31
C ASP A 6 -13.52 0.43 10.99
N ILE A 7 -13.04 0.84 9.81
CA ILE A 7 -11.62 0.82 9.45
C ILE A 7 -10.82 1.79 10.33
N GLU A 8 -11.31 3.01 10.55
CA GLU A 8 -10.67 3.99 11.42
C GLU A 8 -10.58 3.50 12.87
N ALA A 9 -11.68 2.96 13.41
CA ALA A 9 -11.69 2.38 14.75
C ALA A 9 -10.72 1.19 14.87
N SER A 10 -10.63 0.36 13.83
CA SER A 10 -9.67 -0.75 13.78
C SER A 10 -8.23 -0.26 13.74
N ALA A 11 -7.92 0.78 12.96
CA ALA A 11 -6.61 1.41 12.93
C ALA A 11 -6.23 1.98 14.30
N GLN A 12 -7.18 2.60 15.02
CA GLN A 12 -6.94 3.11 16.36
C GLN A 12 -6.60 1.99 17.36
N LYS A 13 -7.28 0.83 17.28
CA LYS A 13 -6.95 -0.35 18.09
C LYS A 13 -5.52 -0.84 17.83
N ILE A 14 -5.05 -0.80 16.58
CA ILE A 14 -3.67 -1.17 16.24
C ILE A 14 -2.68 -0.22 16.91
N ILE A 15 -2.91 1.09 16.82
CA ILE A 15 -2.05 2.11 17.45
C ILE A 15 -1.98 1.87 18.97
N GLU A 16 -3.11 1.61 19.62
CA GLU A 16 -3.16 1.34 21.06
C GLU A 16 -2.39 0.07 21.45
N ILE A 17 -2.50 -1.01 20.67
CA ILE A 17 -1.78 -2.26 20.95
C ILE A 17 -0.29 -2.07 20.72
N CYS A 18 0.10 -1.52 19.58
CA CYS A 18 1.50 -1.32 19.18
C CYS A 18 2.20 -0.21 19.96
N GLY A 19 1.46 0.70 20.60
CA GLY A 19 1.99 1.74 21.48
C GLY A 19 2.49 1.22 22.84
N LYS A 20 2.28 -0.07 23.16
CA LYS A 20 2.78 -0.67 24.39
C LYS A 20 4.29 -0.91 24.31
N GLY A 21 5.02 -0.56 25.38
CA GLY A 21 6.47 -0.75 25.45
C GLY A 21 6.93 -2.21 25.38
N GLN A 22 6.07 -3.18 25.69
CA GLN A 22 6.35 -4.60 25.49
C GLN A 22 5.07 -5.35 25.10
N LEU A 23 5.10 -6.03 23.95
CA LEU A 23 3.97 -6.81 23.42
C LEU A 23 3.97 -8.23 23.99
N LYS A 24 2.78 -8.71 24.38
CA LYS A 24 2.57 -10.08 24.86
C LYS A 24 1.96 -10.96 23.77
N LYS A 25 1.99 -12.28 23.95
CA LYS A 25 1.35 -13.24 23.01
C LYS A 25 -0.14 -12.92 22.79
N SER A 26 -0.85 -12.51 23.84
CA SER A 26 -2.25 -12.07 23.73
C SER A 26 -2.45 -10.82 22.88
N ASP A 27 -1.45 -9.92 22.79
CA ASP A 27 -1.50 -8.74 21.93
C ASP A 27 -1.39 -9.15 20.45
N LYS A 28 -0.57 -10.16 20.14
CA LYS A 28 -0.48 -10.74 18.79
C LYS A 28 -1.82 -11.33 18.34
N ASP A 29 -2.50 -12.09 19.21
CA ASP A 29 -3.81 -12.67 18.88
C ASP A 29 -4.86 -11.57 18.65
N ARG A 30 -4.80 -10.47 19.42
CA ARG A 30 -5.66 -9.30 19.20
C ARG A 30 -5.36 -8.61 17.87
N LEU A 31 -4.09 -8.44 17.50
CA LEU A 31 -3.70 -7.85 16.21
C LEU A 31 -4.20 -8.69 15.02
N LEU A 32 -4.10 -10.02 15.09
CA LEU A 32 -4.65 -10.91 14.06
C LEU A 32 -6.17 -10.76 13.94
N LYS A 33 -6.88 -10.58 15.06
CA LYS A 33 -8.32 -10.31 15.04
C LYS A 33 -8.64 -8.97 14.38
N VAL A 34 -7.91 -7.91 14.74
CA VAL A 34 -8.10 -6.58 14.13
C VAL A 34 -7.77 -6.60 12.63
N GLN A 35 -6.75 -7.35 12.23
CA GLN A 35 -6.42 -7.57 10.82
C GLN A 35 -7.59 -8.21 10.06
N ALA A 36 -8.20 -9.27 10.61
CA ALA A 36 -9.36 -9.91 10.01
C ALA A 36 -10.58 -8.96 9.92
N GLU A 37 -10.83 -8.16 10.98
CA GLU A 37 -11.88 -7.13 11.00
C GLU A 37 -11.67 -6.09 9.87
N MET A 38 -10.44 -5.61 9.67
CA MET A 38 -10.12 -4.65 8.60
C MET A 38 -10.31 -5.25 7.20
N TYR A 39 -9.85 -6.48 6.97
CA TYR A 39 -10.04 -7.13 5.67
C TYR A 39 -11.52 -7.31 5.33
N ALA A 40 -12.33 -7.74 6.29
CA ALA A 40 -13.77 -7.86 6.10
C ALA A 40 -14.43 -6.51 5.79
N CYS A 41 -13.97 -5.40 6.39
CA CYS A 41 -14.47 -4.07 6.06
C CYS A 41 -14.09 -3.65 4.63
N ILE A 42 -12.87 -3.96 4.19
CA ILE A 42 -12.35 -3.61 2.86
C ILE A 42 -13.08 -4.39 1.76
N GLU A 43 -13.37 -5.68 1.97
CA GLU A 43 -14.09 -6.50 0.98
C GLU A 43 -15.49 -5.97 0.65
N ASN A 44 -16.11 -5.25 1.58
CA ASN A 44 -17.43 -4.65 1.38
C ASN A 44 -17.39 -3.29 0.69
N LEU A 45 -16.20 -2.73 0.44
CA LEU A 45 -16.06 -1.47 -0.27
C LEU A 45 -16.19 -1.68 -1.78
N LEU A 46 -17.08 -0.92 -2.39
CA LEU A 46 -17.41 -0.98 -3.80
C LEU A 46 -16.97 0.30 -4.51
N GLU A 47 -16.62 0.17 -5.78
CA GLU A 47 -16.21 1.32 -6.59
C GLU A 47 -17.35 1.78 -7.50
N CYS A 48 -17.62 3.08 -7.49
CA CYS A 48 -18.62 3.71 -8.35
C CYS A 48 -18.22 3.64 -9.82
N ASP A 49 -19.13 3.18 -10.67
CA ASP A 49 -18.94 3.05 -12.13
C ASP A 49 -18.69 4.40 -12.83
N LEU A 50 -19.06 5.51 -12.19
CA LEU A 50 -18.99 6.85 -12.78
C LEU A 50 -17.80 7.68 -12.27
N CYS A 51 -17.53 7.72 -10.95
CA CYS A 51 -16.39 8.47 -10.42
C CYS A 51 -15.15 7.64 -10.05
N GLY A 52 -15.23 6.31 -10.00
CA GLY A 52 -14.16 5.49 -9.42
C GLY A 52 -13.96 5.71 -7.91
N CYS A 53 -14.85 6.47 -7.28
CA CYS A 53 -14.88 6.74 -5.86
C CYS A 53 -15.33 5.47 -5.12
N ILE A 54 -14.65 5.15 -4.01
CA ILE A 54 -14.93 3.97 -3.19
C ILE A 54 -16.04 4.31 -2.19
N SER A 55 -17.03 3.44 -2.05
CA SER A 55 -18.16 3.59 -1.15
C SER A 55 -18.62 2.26 -0.59
N ASP A 56 -19.13 2.26 0.64
CA ASP A 56 -19.77 1.10 1.27
C ASP A 56 -21.20 0.85 0.77
N LEU A 57 -21.74 1.78 -0.03
CA LEU A 57 -23.07 1.67 -0.60
C LEU A 57 -23.11 2.26 -2.01
N LEU A 58 -23.38 1.42 -2.99
CA LEU A 58 -23.70 1.84 -4.34
C LEU A 58 -25.15 1.52 -4.66
N VAL A 59 -25.79 2.42 -5.39
CA VAL A 59 -27.16 2.23 -5.90
C VAL A 59 -27.08 1.94 -7.38
N GLU A 60 -27.74 0.86 -7.80
CA GLU A 60 -27.91 0.57 -9.22
C GLU A 60 -29.03 1.45 -9.80
N ILE A 61 -28.69 2.23 -10.81
CA ILE A 61 -29.63 3.10 -11.53
C ILE A 61 -29.71 2.61 -12.97
N LYS A 62 -30.93 2.53 -13.51
CA LYS A 62 -31.20 2.11 -14.89
C LYS A 62 -32.02 3.17 -15.62
N ILE A 63 -31.47 3.73 -16.70
CA ILE A 63 -32.12 4.74 -17.54
C ILE A 63 -31.89 4.36 -19.01
N HIS A 64 -32.96 4.36 -19.82
CA HIS A 64 -32.92 4.03 -21.26
C HIS A 64 -32.13 2.74 -21.59
N GLY A 65 -32.27 1.70 -20.75
CA GLY A 65 -31.62 0.40 -20.95
C GLY A 65 -30.16 0.32 -20.50
N ILE A 66 -29.54 1.43 -20.09
CA ILE A 66 -28.19 1.48 -19.53
C ILE A 66 -28.30 1.38 -18.00
N SER A 67 -27.49 0.53 -17.36
CA SER A 67 -27.34 0.48 -15.90
C SER A 67 -25.95 0.88 -15.44
N ALA A 68 -25.88 1.45 -14.24
CA ALA A 68 -24.63 1.77 -13.54
C ALA A 68 -24.82 1.69 -12.02
N LYS A 69 -23.83 1.15 -11.31
CA LYS A 69 -23.71 1.20 -9.85
C LYS A 69 -23.04 2.52 -9.45
N THR A 70 -23.78 3.38 -8.80
CA THR A 70 -23.38 4.77 -8.55
C THR A 70 -23.28 5.08 -7.07
N CYS A 71 -22.31 5.90 -6.69
CA CYS A 71 -22.28 6.51 -5.37
C CYS A 71 -23.38 7.57 -5.26
N ARG A 72 -23.71 8.00 -4.04
CA ARG A 72 -24.73 9.03 -3.75
C ARG A 72 -24.65 10.25 -4.68
N ASN A 73 -23.45 10.84 -4.82
CA ASN A 73 -23.28 12.06 -5.59
C ASN A 73 -23.47 11.84 -7.10
N CYS A 74 -22.99 10.72 -7.62
CA CYS A 74 -23.16 10.39 -9.04
C CYS A 74 -24.61 10.00 -9.33
N GLY A 75 -25.26 9.27 -8.42
CA GLY A 75 -26.66 8.88 -8.56
C GLY A 75 -27.59 10.09 -8.63
N ILE A 76 -27.41 11.08 -7.76
CA ILE A 76 -28.19 12.34 -7.80
C ILE A 76 -27.99 13.04 -9.15
N LYS A 77 -26.74 13.21 -9.61
CA LYS A 77 -26.45 13.86 -10.90
C LYS A 77 -27.07 13.13 -12.10
N VAL A 78 -27.05 11.79 -12.09
CA VAL A 78 -27.69 10.98 -13.14
C VAL A 78 -29.19 11.17 -13.15
N LEU A 79 -29.83 11.21 -11.97
CA LEU A 79 -31.27 11.41 -11.85
C LEU A 79 -31.68 12.84 -12.27
N GLU A 80 -30.90 13.86 -11.89
CA GLU A 80 -31.12 15.26 -12.28
C GLU A 80 -30.93 15.47 -13.80
N ALA A 81 -29.93 14.82 -14.40
CA ALA A 81 -29.66 14.94 -15.84
C ALA A 81 -30.56 14.05 -16.70
N GLY A 82 -31.17 13.01 -16.14
CA GLY A 82 -31.95 12.02 -16.88
C GLY A 82 -31.12 11.14 -17.82
N GLU A 83 -29.80 11.09 -17.67
CA GLU A 83 -28.89 10.32 -18.52
C GLU A 83 -27.68 9.79 -17.76
N ILE A 84 -27.20 8.60 -18.15
CA ILE A 84 -25.99 8.00 -17.58
C ILE A 84 -24.80 8.34 -18.48
N LYS A 85 -24.05 9.38 -18.12
CA LYS A 85 -22.76 9.70 -18.75
C LYS A 85 -21.65 8.92 -18.05
N LYS A 86 -21.25 7.77 -18.61
CA LYS A 86 -20.06 7.04 -18.16
C LYS A 86 -18.85 7.95 -18.32
N ALA A 87 -18.17 8.29 -17.22
CA ALA A 87 -16.88 8.96 -17.32
C ALA A 87 -15.95 8.06 -18.15
N SER A 88 -15.16 8.64 -19.05
CA SER A 88 -14.14 7.88 -19.78
C SER A 88 -13.30 7.16 -18.74
N SER A 89 -13.37 5.83 -18.75
CA SER A 89 -12.64 4.98 -17.81
C SER A 89 -11.20 5.47 -17.74
N ARG A 90 -10.81 6.06 -16.60
CA ARG A 90 -9.40 6.32 -16.32
C ARG A 90 -8.79 4.93 -16.31
N ARG A 91 -8.08 4.57 -17.40
CA ARG A 91 -7.51 3.24 -17.63
C ARG A 91 -6.91 2.75 -16.32
N LYS A 92 -7.61 1.81 -15.66
CA LYS A 92 -7.04 1.05 -14.57
C LYS A 92 -5.93 0.24 -15.19
N SER A 93 -4.68 0.57 -14.83
CA SER A 93 -3.58 -0.35 -14.98
C SER A 93 -3.83 -1.52 -14.03
N ASN A 94 -4.73 -2.44 -14.41
CA ASN A 94 -4.81 -3.74 -13.79
C ASN A 94 -3.55 -4.50 -14.21
N THR A 95 -2.47 -4.29 -13.45
CA THR A 95 -1.29 -5.14 -13.55
C THR A 95 -1.57 -6.43 -12.80
N THR A 96 -2.46 -7.26 -13.32
CA THR A 96 -2.39 -8.71 -13.06
C THR A 96 -1.16 -9.20 -13.81
N ARG A 97 -0.03 -9.34 -13.10
CA ARG A 97 1.17 -10.02 -13.63
C ARG A 97 0.85 -11.49 -13.83
N ASN A 98 0.33 -11.84 -15.00
CA ASN A 98 0.54 -13.15 -15.58
C ASN A 98 1.62 -13.01 -16.66
N VAL A 99 2.73 -13.70 -16.41
CA VAL A 99 3.89 -13.79 -17.28
C VAL A 99 3.53 -14.60 -18.54
N LYS A 100 3.64 -14.00 -19.73
CA LYS A 100 4.40 -14.52 -20.89
C LYS A 100 4.28 -13.61 -22.14
N THR A 101 5.45 -13.12 -22.56
CA THR A 101 5.97 -12.97 -23.93
C THR A 101 5.42 -11.89 -24.89
N GLU A 102 6.32 -10.92 -25.15
CA GLU A 102 6.68 -10.20 -26.39
C GLU A 102 5.83 -9.10 -27.08
N SER A 103 6.48 -7.91 -27.09
CA SER A 103 6.53 -6.83 -28.11
C SER A 103 5.26 -5.99 -28.28
N LYS A 104 5.27 -4.64 -28.31
CA LYS A 104 6.26 -3.72 -28.88
C LYS A 104 6.00 -2.28 -28.35
N ARG A 105 7.08 -1.65 -27.86
CA ARG A 105 7.42 -0.23 -27.61
C ARG A 105 6.33 0.86 -27.70
N ILE A 106 6.21 1.63 -26.61
CA ILE A 106 6.27 3.11 -26.63
C ILE A 106 7.17 3.55 -25.48
N SER A 107 8.11 4.44 -25.79
CA SER A 107 9.17 4.99 -24.95
C SER A 107 8.67 5.75 -23.73
N SER A 108 8.97 5.24 -22.55
CA SER A 108 9.06 6.02 -21.31
C SER A 108 10.45 5.80 -20.72
N VAL A 109 11.01 6.88 -20.18
CA VAL A 109 12.35 6.97 -19.58
C VAL A 109 12.68 5.70 -18.79
N LYS A 110 13.72 4.98 -19.21
CA LYS A 110 14.28 3.84 -18.49
C LYS A 110 14.78 4.37 -17.14
N LEU A 111 13.97 4.26 -16.09
CA LEU A 111 14.52 4.10 -14.75
C LEU A 111 15.19 2.72 -14.82
N GLU A 112 16.51 2.70 -14.97
CA GLU A 112 17.26 1.45 -14.86
C GLU A 112 16.97 0.87 -13.49
N LYS A 113 16.10 -0.14 -13.44
CA LYS A 113 15.94 -0.97 -12.26
C LYS A 113 17.26 -1.70 -12.08
N LYS A 114 18.15 -1.08 -11.29
CA LYS A 114 19.40 -1.69 -10.88
C LYS A 114 19.09 -3.06 -10.31
N SER A 115 19.88 -4.04 -10.70
CA SER A 115 19.72 -5.38 -10.14
C SER A 115 20.02 -5.33 -8.63
N LEU A 116 19.39 -6.21 -7.85
CA LEU A 116 19.61 -6.29 -6.40
C LEU A 116 21.11 -6.37 -6.02
N PRO A 117 21.97 -7.09 -6.77
CA PRO A 117 23.42 -7.06 -6.58
C PRO A 117 24.07 -5.69 -6.85
N GLU A 118 23.60 -4.93 -7.84
CA GLU A 118 24.09 -3.57 -8.14
C GLU A 118 23.70 -2.58 -7.04
N ILE A 119 22.48 -2.68 -6.51
CA ILE A 119 22.02 -1.85 -5.39
C ILE A 119 22.88 -2.12 -4.16
N HIS A 120 23.20 -3.38 -3.87
CA HIS A 120 24.06 -3.73 -2.75
C HIS A 120 25.49 -3.20 -2.95
N ALA A 121 26.06 -3.33 -4.14
CA ALA A 121 27.38 -2.79 -4.44
C ALA A 121 27.42 -1.25 -4.35
N GLU A 122 26.33 -0.58 -4.75
CA GLU A 122 26.21 0.86 -4.63
C GLU A 122 26.09 1.32 -3.17
N ILE A 123 25.39 0.56 -2.32
CA ILE A 123 25.34 0.82 -0.88
C ILE A 123 26.74 0.63 -0.27
N GLU A 124 27.43 -0.49 -0.57
CA GLU A 124 28.81 -0.74 -0.12
C GLU A 124 29.80 0.36 -0.56
N SER A 125 29.55 1.02 -1.68
CA SER A 125 30.40 2.12 -2.16
C SER A 125 30.12 3.47 -1.51
N ARG A 126 28.95 3.64 -0.87
CA ARG A 126 28.46 4.92 -0.33
C ARG A 126 28.38 4.94 1.20
N THR A 127 28.48 3.79 1.85
CA THR A 127 28.34 3.62 3.30
C THR A 127 29.39 2.63 3.81
N ASP A 128 29.68 2.65 5.12
CA ASP A 128 30.61 1.69 5.74
C ASP A 128 29.94 0.34 6.09
N LEU A 129 28.77 0.06 5.48
CA LEU A 129 27.96 -1.13 5.77
C LEU A 129 28.54 -2.38 5.14
N LYS A 130 28.57 -3.47 5.91
CA LYS A 130 28.94 -4.79 5.40
C LYS A 130 27.81 -5.39 4.60
N LYS A 131 28.14 -6.23 3.61
CA LYS A 131 27.19 -7.01 2.81
C LYS A 131 26.14 -7.77 3.63
N THR A 132 26.53 -8.25 4.81
CA THR A 132 25.63 -8.95 5.75
C THR A 132 24.60 -8.02 6.38
N GLU A 133 24.97 -6.76 6.64
CA GLU A 133 24.08 -5.75 7.21
C GLU A 133 23.10 -5.24 6.16
N ILE A 134 23.57 -5.00 4.93
CA ILE A 134 22.72 -4.63 3.79
C ILE A 134 21.63 -5.69 3.55
N ARG A 135 21.99 -6.98 3.59
CA ARG A 135 21.02 -8.08 3.47
C ARG A 135 20.00 -8.11 4.61
N LYS A 136 20.40 -7.76 5.84
CA LYS A 136 19.46 -7.68 6.97
C LYS A 136 18.49 -6.51 6.79
N ILE A 137 18.99 -5.35 6.34
CA ILE A 137 18.16 -4.17 6.04
C ILE A 137 17.15 -4.51 4.92
N GLN A 138 17.61 -5.14 3.84
CA GLN A 138 16.72 -5.60 2.76
C GLN A 138 15.62 -6.52 3.29
N LYS A 139 15.97 -7.50 4.11
CA LYS A 139 15.02 -8.44 4.68
C LYS A 139 13.97 -7.74 5.56
N LEU A 140 14.40 -6.78 6.38
CA LEU A 140 13.49 -5.96 7.19
C LEU A 140 12.52 -5.17 6.29
N ILE A 141 13.00 -4.64 5.16
CA ILE A 141 12.15 -3.92 4.20
C ILE A 141 11.16 -4.87 3.51
N ASP A 142 11.59 -6.06 3.10
CA ASP A 142 10.74 -7.05 2.44
C ASP A 142 9.63 -7.60 3.36
N GLU A 143 9.85 -7.59 4.68
CA GLU A 143 8.86 -7.97 5.70
C GLU A 143 7.81 -6.88 5.95
N ILE A 144 8.02 -5.65 5.48
CA ILE A 144 7.08 -4.54 5.64
C ILE A 144 5.89 -4.72 4.68
N PRO A 145 4.64 -4.79 5.18
CA PRO A 145 3.47 -4.80 4.32
C PRO A 145 3.36 -3.49 3.53
N THR A 146 3.27 -3.57 2.20
CA THR A 146 2.91 -2.42 1.36
C THR A 146 1.49 -1.95 1.70
N PRO A 147 1.20 -0.63 1.75
CA PRO A 147 1.94 0.48 1.15
C PRO A 147 2.60 1.39 2.20
N MET A 148 3.80 1.07 2.68
CA MET A 148 4.54 1.93 3.59
C MET A 148 5.37 2.98 2.82
N ASN A 149 5.30 4.25 3.23
CA ASN A 149 6.06 5.33 2.60
C ASN A 149 7.52 5.37 3.12
N LEU A 150 8.41 6.05 2.39
CA LEU A 150 9.84 6.10 2.71
C LEU A 150 10.13 6.58 4.15
N THR A 151 9.42 7.61 4.63
CA THR A 151 9.60 8.15 5.99
C THR A 151 9.27 7.10 7.04
N ASN A 152 8.10 6.46 6.90
CA ASN A 152 7.65 5.43 7.83
C ASN A 152 8.56 4.18 7.77
N THR A 153 9.08 3.84 6.59
CA THR A 153 10.05 2.75 6.44
C THR A 153 11.37 3.06 7.14
N ILE A 154 11.88 4.29 7.04
CA ILE A 154 13.07 4.72 7.79
C ILE A 154 12.84 4.59 9.29
N ASP A 155 11.70 5.09 9.80
CA ASP A 155 11.38 5.04 11.23
C ASP A 155 11.25 3.59 11.73
N TYR A 156 10.59 2.73 10.96
CA TYR A 156 10.40 1.32 11.31
C TYR A 156 11.73 0.57 11.32
N VAL A 157 12.50 0.64 10.24
CA VAL A 157 13.78 -0.07 10.12
C VAL A 157 14.78 0.42 11.17
N SER A 158 14.77 1.72 11.50
CA SER A 158 15.63 2.27 12.57
C SER A 158 15.31 1.61 13.92
N ARG A 159 14.03 1.47 14.28
CA ARG A 159 13.63 0.78 15.53
C ARG A 159 14.02 -0.69 15.51
N GLU A 160 13.87 -1.39 14.39
CA GLU A 160 14.25 -2.81 14.30
C GLU A 160 15.77 -3.00 14.42
N VAL A 161 16.57 -2.09 13.86
CA VAL A 161 18.04 -2.06 14.00
C VAL A 161 18.44 -1.84 15.47
N GLU A 162 17.78 -0.92 16.17
CA GLU A 162 17.98 -0.67 17.61
C GLU A 162 17.62 -1.89 18.46
N ILE A 163 16.46 -2.51 18.21
CA ILE A 163 16.00 -3.73 18.87
C ILE A 163 17.01 -4.87 18.66
N ALA A 164 17.53 -5.01 17.44
CA ALA A 164 18.54 -6.00 17.08
C ALA A 164 19.96 -5.66 17.57
N LYS A 165 20.16 -4.50 18.23
CA LYS A 165 21.46 -3.98 18.73
C LYS A 165 22.54 -3.97 17.65
N LEU A 166 22.15 -3.69 16.40
CA LEU A 166 23.10 -3.56 15.31
C LEU A 166 23.79 -2.19 15.42
N LYS A 167 25.13 -2.18 15.33
CA LYS A 167 25.94 -0.95 15.38
C LYS A 167 26.03 -0.35 13.98
N ILE A 168 24.91 0.17 13.49
CA ILE A 168 24.80 0.80 12.18
C ILE A 168 24.62 2.30 12.38
N ASP A 169 25.35 3.11 11.61
CA ASP A 169 25.17 4.56 11.59
C ASP A 169 23.81 4.95 10.98
N LEU A 170 23.16 5.96 11.55
CA LEU A 170 21.81 6.38 11.16
C LEU A 170 21.78 6.95 9.73
N ASP A 171 22.82 7.66 9.31
CA ASP A 171 22.86 8.28 7.99
C ASP A 171 23.16 7.24 6.91
N ASP A 172 24.04 6.27 7.21
CA ASP A 172 24.25 5.08 6.37
C ASP A 172 22.97 4.25 6.18
N LEU A 173 22.19 4.09 7.26
CA LEU A 173 20.91 3.38 7.22
C LEU A 173 19.91 4.07 6.30
N LYS A 174 19.77 5.40 6.38
CA LYS A 174 18.87 6.18 5.51
C LYS A 174 19.27 6.07 4.04
N VAL A 175 20.57 6.08 3.73
CA VAL A 175 21.08 5.92 2.36
C VAL A 175 20.73 4.54 1.83
N ALA A 176 20.94 3.48 2.62
CA ALA A 176 20.59 2.12 2.25
C ALA A 176 19.08 1.95 1.97
N ILE A 177 18.22 2.44 2.86
CA ILE A 177 16.76 2.34 2.70
C ILE A 177 16.29 3.08 1.43
N LYS A 178 16.83 4.28 1.17
CA LYS A 178 16.50 5.05 -0.04
C LYS A 178 16.87 4.31 -1.31
N LEU A 179 18.04 3.67 -1.35
CA LEU A 179 18.51 2.93 -2.52
C LEU A 179 17.74 1.62 -2.74
N ILE A 180 17.29 0.98 -1.67
CA ILE A 180 16.49 -0.25 -1.73
C ILE A 180 15.05 0.02 -2.20
N MET A 181 14.46 1.15 -1.79
CA MET A 181 13.07 1.49 -2.11
C MET A 181 12.90 2.30 -3.41
N ALA A 182 13.98 2.74 -4.05
CA ALA A 182 13.96 3.52 -5.30
C ALA A 182 13.52 2.70 -6.52
#